data_AF-A0A2P0QL02-F1
#
_entry.id   AF-A0A2P0QL02-F1
#
_cell.length_a   1.000
_cell.length_b   1.000
_cell.length_c   1.000
_cell.angle_alpha   90.00
_cell.angle_beta   90.00
_cell.angle_gamma   90.00
#
_symmetry.space_group_name_H-M   'P 1'
#
loop_
_entity.id
_entity.type
_entity.pdbx_description
1 polymer ?
#
loop_
_entity_poly.entity_id
_entity_poly.type
_entity_poly.pdbx_seq_one_letter_code
_entity_poly.pdbx_strand_id
1 'polypeptide(L)'
;FGIIFFGMGVTQSLSKNHNIDEAIALTKHLNEFTKFSIMPMRGHYNVTGSGEVFGWQFGFPYAVDLTRGFARYNPGDTSTIDLLVRGEVDAMFTIGSDPGAHFPISAVKQIANVPSVCIDPHLTPTTGVSKLHVPVAFNGVETGGNCYRMDNVPIDCRKVVEPPEGMLTDEQFLIKVRDRVRQLKGVA
;
A
#
# COMPACT_ATOMS: atom_id res chain seq x y z
N PHE A 1 23.62 24.05 5.21
CA PHE A 1 22.79 22.93 4.73
C PHE A 1 21.98 22.39 5.89
N GLY A 2 20.67 22.21 5.73
CA GLY A 2 19.81 21.56 6.71
C GLY A 2 18.78 20.64 6.04
N ILE A 3 18.25 19.69 6.81
CA ILE A 3 17.20 18.77 6.34
C ILE A 3 16.14 18.59 7.42
N ILE A 4 14.88 18.62 7.01
CA ILE A 4 13.73 18.33 7.88
C ILE A 4 13.25 16.92 7.59
N PHE A 5 13.32 16.04 8.58
CA PHE A 5 12.67 14.73 8.54
C PHE A 5 11.34 14.81 9.27
N PHE A 6 10.27 14.29 8.66
CA PHE A 6 8.95 14.28 9.27
C PHE A 6 8.27 12.92 9.16
N GLY A 7 7.38 12.61 10.12
CA GLY A 7 6.70 11.32 10.19
C GLY A 7 5.27 11.43 10.72
N MET A 8 4.79 10.34 11.33
CA MET A 8 3.37 10.21 11.70
C MET A 8 2.85 11.28 12.65
N GLY A 9 3.72 11.88 13.48
CA GLY A 9 3.34 12.97 14.38
C GLY A 9 2.73 14.20 13.69
N VAL A 10 3.09 14.45 12.42
CA VAL A 10 2.50 15.54 11.62
C VAL A 10 1.46 15.06 10.62
N THR A 11 1.50 13.79 10.18
CA THR A 11 0.53 13.26 9.20
C THR A 11 -0.77 12.77 9.84
N GLN A 12 -0.75 12.39 11.12
CA GLN A 12 -1.90 11.84 11.86
C GLN A 12 -2.47 12.77 12.95
N SER A 13 -1.82 13.89 13.22
CA SER A 13 -2.38 14.93 14.09
C SER A 13 -3.44 15.76 13.37
N LEU A 14 -4.12 16.64 14.12
CA LEU A 14 -5.10 17.57 13.56
C LEU A 14 -4.51 18.30 12.34
N SER A 15 -5.33 18.53 11.32
CA SER A 15 -4.96 19.17 10.04
C SER A 15 -4.17 18.30 9.05
N LYS A 16 -3.61 17.14 9.44
CA LYS A 16 -3.04 16.09 8.57
C LYS A 16 -2.14 16.63 7.44
N ASN A 17 -2.64 16.68 6.20
CA ASN A 17 -1.90 17.12 5.02
C ASN A 17 -1.49 18.61 5.09
N HIS A 18 -2.29 19.47 5.74
CA HIS A 18 -1.95 20.88 5.89
C HIS A 18 -0.70 21.10 6.74
N ASN A 19 -0.42 20.22 7.70
CA ASN A 19 0.85 20.26 8.44
C ASN A 19 2.05 20.05 7.51
N ILE A 20 1.87 19.25 6.46
CA ILE A 20 2.90 18.95 5.47
C ILE A 20 3.06 20.12 4.49
N ASP A 21 1.94 20.73 4.08
CA ASP A 21 1.94 21.95 3.26
C ASP A 21 2.79 23.04 3.92
N GLU A 22 2.59 23.29 5.22
CA GLU A 22 3.35 24.29 5.98
C GLU A 22 4.83 23.89 6.19
N ALA A 23 5.12 22.60 6.42
CA ALA A 23 6.50 22.13 6.53
C ALA A 23 7.28 22.30 5.20
N ILE A 24 6.60 22.10 4.06
CA ILE A 24 7.16 22.36 2.73
C ILE A 24 7.37 23.86 2.53
N ALA A 25 6.40 24.70 2.89
CA ALA A 25 6.51 26.16 2.81
C ALA A 25 7.68 26.69 3.65
N LEU A 26 7.83 26.21 4.87
CA LEU A 26 8.98 26.53 5.73
C LEU A 26 10.31 26.13 5.07
N THR A 27 10.39 24.91 4.53
CA THR A 27 11.58 24.41 3.83
C THR A 27 11.94 25.33 2.65
N LYS A 28 10.93 25.79 1.91
CA LYS A 28 11.10 26.74 0.81
C LYS A 28 11.67 28.08 1.31
N HIS A 29 11.12 28.66 2.38
CA HIS A 29 11.63 29.93 2.94
C HIS A 29 13.05 29.81 3.49
N LEU A 30 13.41 28.70 4.13
CA LEU A 30 14.77 28.48 4.63
C LEU A 30 15.82 28.49 3.52
N ASN A 31 15.44 28.09 2.29
CA ASN A 31 16.33 28.14 1.12
C ASN A 31 16.70 29.56 0.68
N GLU A 32 16.04 30.61 1.16
CA GLU A 32 16.47 32.00 0.95
C GLU A 32 17.74 32.35 1.73
N PHE A 33 18.03 31.62 2.82
CA PHE A 33 19.16 31.88 3.71
C PHE A 33 20.26 30.81 3.59
N THR A 34 19.89 29.54 3.47
CA THR A 34 20.84 28.43 3.30
C THR A 34 20.16 27.22 2.68
N LYS A 35 20.91 26.35 2.01
CA LYS A 35 20.34 25.14 1.38
C LYS A 35 19.57 24.31 2.40
N PHE A 36 18.29 24.06 2.14
CA PHE A 36 17.41 23.20 2.93
C PHE A 36 16.69 22.16 2.06
N SER A 37 16.44 20.99 2.64
CA SER A 37 15.65 19.91 2.04
C SER A 37 14.63 19.37 3.07
N ILE A 38 13.62 18.65 2.60
CA ILE A 38 12.65 17.96 3.44
C ILE A 38 12.49 16.52 2.97
N MET A 39 12.31 15.57 3.89
CA MET A 39 12.19 14.15 3.58
C MET A 39 11.11 13.47 4.45
N PRO A 40 10.11 12.82 3.83
CA PRO A 40 9.15 11.99 4.57
C PRO A 40 9.82 10.71 5.07
N MET A 41 9.66 10.42 6.36
CA MET A 41 10.04 9.14 6.98
C MET A 41 9.00 8.07 6.62
N ARG A 42 9.08 7.56 5.39
CA ARG A 42 8.18 6.52 4.86
C ARG A 42 8.31 5.23 5.69
N GLY A 43 7.19 4.58 6.00
CA GLY A 43 7.11 3.47 6.95
C GLY A 43 7.66 2.14 6.42
N HIS A 44 6.85 1.38 5.66
CA HIS A 44 7.27 0.08 5.15
C HIS A 44 8.35 0.21 4.08
N TYR A 45 9.21 -0.80 3.99
CA TYR A 45 10.39 -0.84 3.11
C TYR A 45 10.10 -0.55 1.63
N ASN A 46 8.87 -0.79 1.16
CA ASN A 46 8.46 -0.57 -0.23
C ASN A 46 7.15 0.21 -0.38
N VAL A 47 6.73 0.99 0.63
CA VAL A 47 5.55 1.88 0.49
C VAL A 47 5.80 3.00 -0.52
N THR A 48 7.06 3.31 -0.79
CA THR A 48 7.44 4.20 -1.89
C THR A 48 7.22 3.51 -3.23
N GLY A 49 7.67 2.25 -3.38
CA GLY A 49 7.61 1.54 -4.66
C GLY A 49 6.18 1.24 -5.12
N SER A 50 5.26 0.94 -4.20
CA SER A 50 3.84 0.82 -4.59
C SER A 50 3.27 2.12 -5.15
N GLY A 51 3.65 3.26 -4.56
CA GLY A 51 3.28 4.58 -5.05
C GLY A 51 3.92 4.93 -6.40
N GLU A 52 5.21 4.61 -6.60
CA GLU A 52 5.90 4.77 -7.87
C GLU A 52 5.24 3.95 -8.98
N VAL A 53 4.95 2.66 -8.71
CA VAL A 53 4.30 1.74 -9.66
C VAL A 53 2.94 2.27 -10.09
N PHE A 54 2.09 2.69 -9.14
CA PHE A 54 0.81 3.30 -9.49
C PHE A 54 0.98 4.63 -10.22
N GLY A 55 1.98 5.43 -9.83
CA GLY A 55 2.33 6.68 -10.49
C GLY A 55 2.59 6.51 -11.98
N TRP A 56 3.44 5.55 -12.38
CA TRP A 56 3.73 5.35 -13.81
C TRP A 56 2.66 4.55 -14.55
N GLN A 57 1.88 3.68 -13.88
CA GLN A 57 0.82 2.91 -14.54
C GLN A 57 -0.48 3.71 -14.73
N PHE A 58 -0.84 4.55 -13.76
CA PHE A 58 -2.15 5.19 -13.69
C PHE A 58 -2.09 6.71 -13.53
N GLY A 59 -0.90 7.29 -13.32
CA GLY A 59 -0.72 8.73 -13.11
C GLY A 59 -0.93 9.19 -11.67
N PHE A 60 -1.23 8.28 -10.73
CA PHE A 60 -1.60 8.61 -9.35
C PHE A 60 -0.99 7.63 -8.34
N PRO A 61 -0.58 8.08 -7.14
CA PRO A 61 0.23 7.25 -6.23
C PRO A 61 -0.55 6.29 -5.32
N TYR A 62 -1.87 6.46 -5.15
CA TYR A 62 -2.75 5.58 -4.36
C TYR A 62 -4.22 5.94 -4.62
N ALA A 63 -5.18 5.29 -3.94
CA ALA A 63 -6.62 5.60 -4.04
C ALA A 63 -7.15 5.67 -5.49
N VAL A 64 -6.62 4.82 -6.37
CA VAL A 64 -6.94 4.78 -7.79
C VAL A 64 -8.24 4.00 -8.01
N ASP A 65 -9.26 4.67 -8.52
CA ASP A 65 -10.52 4.08 -8.96
C ASP A 65 -10.47 3.77 -10.46
N LEU A 66 -10.71 2.50 -10.82
CA LEU A 66 -10.73 1.99 -12.19
C LEU A 66 -12.12 1.55 -12.66
N THR A 67 -13.18 1.78 -11.86
CA THR A 67 -14.54 1.28 -12.12
C THR A 67 -15.13 1.77 -13.45
N ARG A 68 -14.69 2.94 -13.95
CA ARG A 68 -15.16 3.53 -15.21
C ARG A 68 -14.31 3.16 -16.44
N GLY A 69 -13.34 2.26 -16.30
CA GLY A 69 -12.43 1.88 -17.37
C GLY A 69 -11.27 2.86 -17.61
N PHE A 70 -11.13 3.89 -16.77
CA PHE A 70 -9.98 4.79 -16.73
C PHE A 70 -9.68 5.20 -15.28
N ALA A 71 -8.45 5.66 -15.02
CA ALA A 71 -8.00 6.01 -13.68
C ALA A 71 -8.62 7.33 -13.17
N ARG A 72 -9.16 7.28 -11.94
CA ARG A 72 -9.61 8.44 -11.17
C ARG A 72 -8.93 8.43 -9.79
N TYR A 73 -8.72 9.61 -9.21
CA TYR A 73 -7.97 9.78 -7.97
C TYR A 73 -8.63 10.82 -7.07
N ASN A 74 -9.27 10.37 -5.99
CA ASN A 74 -9.94 11.23 -5.03
C ASN A 74 -9.75 10.70 -3.59
N PRO A 75 -8.58 10.88 -2.96
CA PRO A 75 -8.38 10.51 -1.56
C PRO A 75 -9.41 11.19 -0.65
N GLY A 76 -10.03 10.42 0.25
CA GLY A 76 -11.18 10.84 1.07
C GLY A 76 -12.52 10.33 0.50
N ASP A 77 -12.56 10.06 -0.80
CA ASP A 77 -13.68 9.40 -1.47
C ASP A 77 -13.29 7.95 -1.79
N THR A 78 -12.23 7.74 -2.57
CA THR A 78 -11.80 6.42 -3.07
C THR A 78 -10.73 5.73 -2.23
N SER A 79 -10.47 6.21 -1.01
CA SER A 79 -9.52 5.56 -0.09
C SER A 79 -10.14 4.36 0.61
N THR A 80 -9.33 3.36 0.96
CA THR A 80 -9.78 2.11 1.58
C THR A 80 -10.62 2.31 2.86
N ILE A 81 -10.18 3.17 3.79
CA ILE A 81 -10.89 3.41 5.05
C ILE A 81 -12.26 4.07 4.78
N ASP A 82 -12.29 5.05 3.88
CA ASP A 82 -13.50 5.80 3.53
C ASP A 82 -14.55 4.87 2.92
N LEU A 83 -14.14 4.05 1.94
CA LEU A 83 -15.00 3.07 1.29
C LEU A 83 -15.53 1.99 2.26
N LEU A 84 -14.67 1.48 3.15
CA LEU A 84 -15.05 0.50 4.16
C LEU A 84 -16.06 1.08 5.14
N VAL A 85 -15.77 2.24 5.73
CA VAL A 85 -16.64 2.85 6.76
C VAL A 85 -18.02 3.20 6.20
N ARG A 86 -18.11 3.61 4.93
CA ARG A 86 -19.38 3.89 4.24
C ARG A 86 -20.10 2.63 3.74
N GLY A 87 -19.45 1.47 3.77
CA GLY A 87 -20.02 0.21 3.29
C GLY A 87 -20.21 0.17 1.77
N GLU A 88 -19.33 0.84 1.02
CA GLU A 88 -19.42 0.98 -0.44
C GLU A 88 -18.71 -0.13 -1.20
N VAL A 89 -17.97 -1.01 -0.51
CA VAL A 89 -17.31 -2.18 -1.09
C VAL A 89 -18.15 -3.45 -0.87
N ASP A 90 -18.15 -4.32 -1.88
CA ASP A 90 -18.78 -5.64 -1.84
C ASP A 90 -17.77 -6.76 -1.59
N ALA A 91 -16.47 -6.48 -1.68
CA ALA A 91 -15.38 -7.40 -1.35
C ALA A 91 -14.09 -6.64 -0.98
N MET A 92 -13.17 -7.30 -0.29
CA MET A 92 -11.84 -6.77 0.04
C MET A 92 -10.72 -7.74 -0.31
N PHE A 93 -9.67 -7.23 -0.96
CA PHE A 93 -8.50 -8.00 -1.33
C PHE A 93 -7.25 -7.33 -0.75
N THR A 94 -6.66 -7.93 0.27
CA THR A 94 -5.51 -7.40 1.02
C THR A 94 -4.24 -8.15 0.66
N ILE A 95 -3.15 -7.43 0.40
CA ILE A 95 -1.86 -8.00 0.02
C ILE A 95 -0.77 -7.37 0.89
N GLY A 96 -0.01 -8.19 1.64
CA GLY A 96 1.16 -7.76 2.40
C GLY A 96 0.90 -6.60 3.37
N SER A 97 -0.28 -6.56 3.97
CA SER A 97 -0.71 -5.51 4.90
C SER A 97 -1.64 -6.09 5.96
N ASP A 98 -1.68 -5.45 7.13
CA ASP A 98 -2.46 -5.90 8.27
C ASP A 98 -3.52 -4.87 8.74
N PRO A 99 -4.55 -4.56 7.92
CA PRO A 99 -5.63 -3.65 8.29
C PRO A 99 -6.41 -4.11 9.53
N GLY A 100 -6.50 -5.41 9.81
CA GLY A 100 -7.12 -5.96 11.01
C GLY A 100 -6.50 -5.44 12.31
N ALA A 101 -5.18 -5.19 12.33
CA ALA A 101 -4.49 -4.60 13.48
C ALA A 101 -4.44 -3.07 13.45
N HIS A 102 -4.39 -2.47 12.25
CA HIS A 102 -3.99 -1.07 12.09
C HIS A 102 -5.12 -0.12 11.65
N PHE A 103 -6.28 -0.64 11.25
CA PHE A 103 -7.43 0.20 10.89
C PHE A 103 -8.34 0.48 12.09
N PRO A 104 -9.13 1.57 12.04
CA PRO A 104 -10.19 1.78 13.01
C PRO A 104 -11.15 0.58 13.06
N ILE A 105 -11.63 0.24 14.25
CA ILE A 105 -12.52 -0.92 14.47
C ILE A 105 -13.78 -0.89 13.59
N SER A 106 -14.28 0.30 13.23
CA SER A 106 -15.42 0.46 12.32
C SER A 106 -15.12 -0.08 10.92
N ALA A 107 -13.91 0.14 10.40
CA ALA A 107 -13.49 -0.42 9.12
C ALA A 107 -13.25 -1.93 9.24
N VAL A 108 -12.59 -2.39 10.30
CA VAL A 108 -12.30 -3.83 10.53
C VAL A 108 -13.58 -4.67 10.59
N LYS A 109 -14.65 -4.15 11.23
CA LYS A 109 -15.97 -4.80 11.22
C LYS A 109 -16.50 -5.06 9.81
N GLN A 110 -16.25 -4.14 8.88
CA GLN A 110 -16.70 -4.30 7.50
C GLN A 110 -15.88 -5.34 6.74
N ILE A 111 -14.57 -5.41 6.98
CA ILE A 111 -13.72 -6.50 6.45
C ILE A 111 -14.28 -7.88 6.83
N ALA A 112 -14.77 -8.02 8.06
CA ALA A 112 -15.37 -9.25 8.55
C ALA A 112 -16.78 -9.53 7.95
N ASN A 113 -17.47 -8.53 7.43
CA ASN A 113 -18.82 -8.68 6.87
C ASN A 113 -18.84 -9.02 5.38
N VAL A 114 -17.84 -8.58 4.62
CA VAL A 114 -17.74 -8.81 3.17
C VAL A 114 -16.87 -10.03 2.84
N PRO A 115 -17.02 -10.63 1.64
CA PRO A 115 -16.00 -11.50 1.06
C PRO A 115 -14.62 -10.83 1.13
N SER A 116 -13.68 -11.46 1.83
CA SER A 116 -12.35 -10.88 2.06
C SER A 116 -11.24 -11.92 1.89
N VAL A 117 -10.17 -11.51 1.23
CA VAL A 117 -8.96 -12.31 1.02
C VAL A 117 -7.77 -11.57 1.62
N CYS A 118 -6.93 -12.28 2.36
CA CYS A 118 -5.66 -11.79 2.88
C CYS A 118 -4.53 -12.63 2.30
N ILE A 119 -3.67 -12.01 1.50
CA ILE A 119 -2.39 -12.58 1.06
C ILE A 119 -1.32 -12.07 2.00
N ASP A 120 -0.80 -12.96 2.83
CA ASP A 120 0.23 -12.62 3.81
C ASP A 120 1.01 -13.89 4.18
N PRO A 121 2.34 -13.83 4.31
CA PRO A 121 3.11 -14.99 4.74
C PRO A 121 2.91 -15.34 6.23
N HIS A 122 2.38 -14.42 7.04
CA HIS A 122 2.12 -14.61 8.47
C HIS A 122 0.63 -14.75 8.79
N LEU A 123 0.35 -15.31 9.97
CA LEU A 123 -0.95 -15.18 10.61
C LEU A 123 -1.01 -13.82 11.33
N THR A 124 -2.01 -13.02 10.98
CA THR A 124 -2.20 -11.65 11.49
C THR A 124 -3.65 -11.44 11.94
N PRO A 125 -3.97 -10.37 12.68
CA PRO A 125 -5.36 -9.98 12.89
C PRO A 125 -6.17 -9.89 11.59
N THR A 126 -5.55 -9.47 10.48
CA THR A 126 -6.21 -9.49 9.16
C THR A 126 -6.55 -10.89 8.68
N THR A 127 -5.66 -11.88 8.85
CA THR A 127 -5.99 -13.28 8.51
C THR A 127 -7.13 -13.79 9.38
N GLY A 128 -7.21 -13.34 10.64
CA GLY A 128 -8.28 -13.70 11.57
C GLY A 128 -9.66 -13.14 11.21
N VAL A 129 -9.75 -11.98 10.55
CA VAL A 129 -11.02 -11.38 10.11
C VAL A 129 -11.38 -11.68 8.65
N SER A 130 -10.42 -12.14 7.84
CA SER A 130 -10.63 -12.42 6.41
C SER A 130 -11.29 -13.78 6.17
N LYS A 131 -12.04 -13.93 5.07
CA LYS A 131 -12.68 -15.21 4.69
C LYS A 131 -11.70 -16.24 4.12
N LEU A 132 -10.61 -15.77 3.50
CA LEU A 132 -9.57 -16.60 2.93
C LEU A 132 -8.20 -16.02 3.27
N HIS A 133 -7.32 -16.84 3.84
CA HIS A 133 -5.90 -16.55 3.96
C HIS A 133 -5.13 -17.32 2.89
N VAL A 134 -4.24 -16.64 2.19
CA VAL A 134 -3.35 -17.19 1.18
C VAL A 134 -1.91 -16.95 1.61
N PRO A 135 -1.19 -17.98 2.09
CA PRO A 135 0.23 -17.85 2.37
C PRO A 135 1.02 -17.74 1.06
N VAL A 136 2.08 -16.94 1.09
CA VAL A 136 2.98 -16.67 -0.04
C VAL A 136 4.42 -16.61 0.46
N ALA A 137 5.37 -16.67 -0.46
CA ALA A 137 6.80 -16.55 -0.16
C ALA A 137 7.18 -15.15 0.34
N PHE A 138 8.17 -15.06 1.23
CA PHE A 138 8.69 -13.79 1.76
C PHE A 138 9.53 -13.00 0.74
N ASN A 139 9.07 -11.81 0.36
CA ASN A 139 9.89 -10.89 -0.45
C ASN A 139 11.11 -10.39 0.33
N GLY A 140 12.28 -10.45 -0.30
CA GLY A 140 13.58 -10.11 0.31
C GLY A 140 14.18 -11.20 1.20
N VAL A 141 13.56 -12.38 1.27
CA VAL A 141 14.07 -13.54 2.03
C VAL A 141 14.01 -14.81 1.18
N GLU A 142 12.83 -15.18 0.72
CA GLU A 142 12.57 -16.39 -0.08
C GLU A 142 12.40 -16.10 -1.57
N THR A 143 12.06 -14.87 -1.91
CA THR A 143 12.04 -14.35 -3.27
C THR A 143 12.70 -12.98 -3.34
N GLY A 144 13.23 -12.62 -4.51
CA GLY A 144 13.79 -11.30 -4.76
C GLY A 144 12.73 -10.29 -5.19
N GLY A 145 13.18 -9.11 -5.59
CA GLY A 145 12.33 -8.07 -6.18
C GLY A 145 12.86 -6.66 -5.93
N ASN A 146 12.30 -5.68 -6.62
CA ASN A 146 12.72 -4.29 -6.44
C ASN A 146 11.91 -3.62 -5.33
N CYS A 147 12.64 -2.89 -4.49
CA CYS A 147 12.10 -2.13 -3.37
C CYS A 147 12.62 -0.69 -3.42
N TYR A 148 11.77 0.30 -3.11
CA TYR A 148 12.17 1.71 -3.11
C TYR A 148 12.29 2.23 -1.69
N ARG A 149 13.47 2.77 -1.37
CA ARG A 149 13.70 3.43 -0.07
C ARG A 149 12.89 4.74 0.02
N MET A 150 12.81 5.32 1.21
CA MET A 150 12.08 6.55 1.47
C MET A 150 12.52 7.77 0.63
N ASP A 151 13.72 7.74 0.06
CA ASP A 151 14.30 8.76 -0.83
C ASP A 151 14.19 8.40 -2.32
N ASN A 152 13.29 7.47 -2.68
CA ASN A 152 13.04 6.98 -4.05
C ASN A 152 14.22 6.25 -4.69
N VAL A 153 15.25 5.87 -3.94
CA VAL A 153 16.33 5.04 -4.46
C VAL A 153 15.83 3.60 -4.62
N PRO A 154 15.83 3.04 -5.86
CA PRO A 154 15.51 1.63 -6.08
C PRO A 154 16.64 0.74 -5.57
N ILE A 155 16.29 -0.32 -4.88
CA ILE A 155 17.18 -1.31 -4.29
C ILE A 155 16.68 -2.69 -4.74
N ASP A 156 17.59 -3.52 -5.22
CA ASP A 156 17.30 -4.92 -5.53
C ASP A 156 17.34 -5.74 -4.24
N CYS A 157 16.17 -6.12 -3.75
CA CYS A 157 15.99 -7.00 -2.60
C CYS A 157 16.28 -8.45 -3.06
N ARG A 158 17.26 -9.13 -2.45
CA ARG A 158 17.75 -10.44 -2.89
C ARG A 158 17.10 -11.61 -2.15
N LYS A 159 16.96 -12.74 -2.84
CA LYS A 159 16.65 -14.04 -2.24
C LYS A 159 17.84 -14.53 -1.42
N VAL A 160 17.56 -15.06 -0.23
CA VAL A 160 18.56 -15.58 0.72
C VAL A 160 18.37 -17.09 0.95
N VAL A 161 17.13 -17.57 0.94
CA VAL A 161 16.79 -19.00 1.12
C VAL A 161 15.72 -19.43 0.13
N GLU A 162 15.54 -20.73 -0.06
CA GLU A 162 14.43 -21.27 -0.85
C GLU A 162 13.10 -21.15 -0.08
N PRO A 163 11.98 -20.81 -0.76
CA PRO A 163 10.66 -20.89 -0.13
C PRO A 163 10.28 -22.33 0.20
N PRO A 164 9.31 -22.56 1.12
CA PRO A 164 8.74 -23.88 1.35
C PRO A 164 8.23 -24.52 0.05
N GLU A 165 8.32 -25.85 -0.04
CA GLU A 165 7.89 -26.58 -1.23
C GLU A 165 6.42 -26.27 -1.58
N GLY A 166 6.19 -25.92 -2.85
CA GLY A 166 4.85 -25.57 -3.35
C GLY A 166 4.37 -24.15 -3.01
N MET A 167 5.14 -23.36 -2.25
CA MET A 167 4.80 -21.97 -1.94
C MET A 167 4.92 -21.08 -3.18
N LEU A 168 3.89 -20.28 -3.43
CA LEU A 168 3.88 -19.32 -4.54
C LEU A 168 4.41 -17.96 -4.09
N THR A 169 5.00 -17.21 -5.02
CA THR A 169 5.21 -15.76 -4.81
C THR A 169 3.90 -14.99 -4.95
N ASP A 170 3.85 -13.75 -4.44
CA ASP A 170 2.73 -12.82 -4.67
C ASP A 170 2.35 -12.77 -6.16
N GLU A 171 3.34 -12.53 -7.02
CA GLU A 171 3.15 -12.38 -8.46
C GLU A 171 2.57 -13.65 -9.11
N GLN A 172 3.12 -14.82 -8.80
CA GLN A 172 2.66 -16.09 -9.35
C GLN A 172 1.20 -16.37 -8.96
N PHE A 173 0.84 -16.08 -7.70
CA PHE A 173 -0.54 -16.21 -7.24
C PHE A 173 -1.46 -15.21 -7.96
N LEU A 174 -1.08 -13.93 -8.03
CA LEU A 174 -1.88 -12.89 -8.66
C LEU A 174 -2.08 -13.13 -10.16
N ILE A 175 -1.09 -13.67 -10.87
CA ILE A 175 -1.22 -14.09 -12.27
C ILE A 175 -2.30 -15.17 -12.41
N LYS A 176 -2.26 -16.21 -11.57
CA LYS A 176 -3.27 -17.29 -11.57
C LYS A 176 -4.68 -16.75 -11.29
N VAL A 177 -4.81 -15.83 -10.33
CA VAL A 177 -6.10 -15.17 -10.02
C VAL A 177 -6.58 -14.35 -11.21
N ARG A 178 -5.73 -13.50 -11.79
CA ARG A 178 -6.04 -12.68 -12.97
C ARG A 178 -6.55 -13.55 -14.12
N ASP A 179 -5.83 -14.61 -14.45
CA ASP A 179 -6.16 -15.48 -15.59
C ASP A 179 -7.48 -16.21 -15.34
N ARG A 180 -7.72 -16.67 -14.11
CA ARG A 180 -9.01 -17.27 -13.75
C ARG A 180 -10.16 -16.28 -13.85
N VAL A 181 -9.98 -15.04 -13.41
CA VAL A 181 -10.99 -13.98 -13.53
C VAL A 181 -11.29 -13.66 -14.99
N ARG A 182 -10.28 -13.62 -15.87
CA ARG A 182 -10.47 -13.40 -17.32
C ARG A 182 -11.29 -14.51 -17.96
N GLN A 183 -11.01 -15.77 -17.61
CA GLN A 183 -11.80 -16.92 -18.08
C GLN A 183 -13.26 -16.81 -17.63
N LEU A 184 -13.51 -16.50 -16.36
CA LEU A 184 -14.86 -16.35 -15.81
C LEU A 184 -15.63 -15.17 -16.45
N LYS A 185 -14.92 -14.12 -16.87
CA LYS A 185 -15.50 -12.98 -17.60
C LYS A 185 -15.67 -13.21 -19.11
N GLY A 186 -15.21 -14.34 -19.65
CA GLY A 186 -15.27 -14.62 -21.08
C GLY A 186 -14.36 -13.72 -21.93
N VAL A 187 -13.27 -13.22 -21.36
CA VAL A 187 -12.29 -12.31 -22.01
C VAL A 187 -10.93 -13.00 -22.19
N ALA A 188 -10.95 -14.33 -22.24
CA ALA A 188 -9.80 -15.21 -22.37
C ALA A 188 -9.67 -15.73 -23.79
#